data_AF-A0A2T2Z5Q8-F1
#
_entry.id   AF-A0A2T2Z5Q8-F1
#
_cell.length_a   1.000
_cell.length_b   1.000
_cell.length_c   1.000
_cell.angle_alpha   90.00
_cell.angle_beta   90.00
_cell.angle_gamma   90.00
#
_symmetry.space_group_name_H-M   'P 1'
#
loop_
_entity.id
_entity.type
_entity.pdbx_description
1 polymer ?
#
loop_
_entity_poly.entity_id
_entity_poly.type
_entity_poly.pdbx_seq_one_letter_code
_entity_poly.pdbx_strand_id
1 'polypeptide(L)'
;MNQVLPVVISTSSRFETVRLVSGKCGGRVSNCQHEPSRLGRNARVGRVSATAKPEPDSTRRSEKSRQAILAATRELISEVGYRKVSIEAIAARAGVGKQTIYRWWPSKGAVIFESFLHLSESDGQGISLPDTGDIEADLKLVMRATVAEFADADFEKPVRALNTEIINDPELAAQYDRQLRRPVDEAKKERLRSAQAAGQVRADADLDLMLEMLYAPVYQRWLLRYGPLDDAYADALVELTLRAFRP
;
A
#
# COMPACT_ATOMS: atom_id res chain seq x y z
N MET A 1 -5.23 22.38 -16.13
CA MET A 1 -4.48 21.41 -16.97
C MET A 1 -3.44 20.74 -16.08
N ASN A 2 -3.86 19.68 -15.37
CA ASN A 2 -2.94 18.83 -14.62
C ASN A 2 -2.61 17.62 -15.50
N GLN A 3 -1.37 17.50 -15.93
CA GLN A 3 -0.88 16.32 -16.61
C GLN A 3 -0.65 15.22 -15.57
N VAL A 4 -1.41 14.14 -15.70
CA VAL A 4 -1.17 12.88 -14.99
C VAL A 4 -0.26 12.05 -15.90
N LEU A 5 1.00 11.87 -15.48
CA LEU A 5 1.98 11.04 -16.18
C LEU A 5 1.72 9.55 -15.90
N PRO A 6 2.00 8.63 -16.86
CA PRO A 6 1.82 7.20 -16.66
C PRO A 6 2.82 6.63 -15.65
N VAL A 7 2.36 5.61 -14.92
CA VAL A 7 3.15 4.75 -14.03
C VAL A 7 4.24 4.08 -14.85
N VAL A 8 5.46 4.61 -14.74
CA VAL A 8 6.68 3.88 -15.05
C VAL A 8 7.33 3.66 -13.69
N ILE A 9 7.42 2.40 -13.26
CA ILE A 9 8.38 2.01 -12.23
C ILE A 9 9.77 2.23 -12.86
N SER A 10 10.24 3.47 -12.81
CA SER A 10 11.56 3.85 -13.30
C SER A 10 12.57 3.38 -12.26
N THR A 11 13.09 2.17 -12.43
CA THR A 11 14.23 1.65 -11.64
C THR A 11 15.57 2.24 -12.08
N SER A 12 15.59 3.33 -12.87
CA SER A 12 16.83 3.98 -13.30
C SER A 12 16.85 5.46 -12.96
N SER A 13 17.33 5.80 -11.78
CA SER A 13 18.12 7.03 -11.62
C SER A 13 19.16 6.89 -10.52
N ARG A 14 20.42 7.10 -10.91
CA ARG A 14 21.61 7.09 -10.06
C ARG A 14 21.50 8.20 -9.03
N PHE A 15 21.58 7.86 -7.75
CA PHE A 15 21.72 8.81 -6.66
C PHE A 15 23.13 9.41 -6.66
N GLU A 16 23.26 10.66 -7.13
CA GLU A 16 24.38 11.53 -6.77
C GLU A 16 24.11 12.20 -5.41
N THR A 17 25.18 12.34 -4.64
CA THR A 17 25.20 12.57 -3.20
C THR A 17 24.87 14.01 -2.81
N VAL A 18 24.06 14.16 -1.75
CA VAL A 18 23.70 15.40 -1.05
C VAL A 18 24.93 16.09 -0.43
N ARG A 19 25.00 17.42 -0.51
CA ARG A 19 25.62 18.28 0.51
C ARG A 19 24.66 19.41 0.89
N LEU A 20 24.08 19.33 2.08
CA LEU A 20 23.41 20.46 2.74
C LEU A 20 24.26 20.93 3.90
N VAL A 21 24.60 22.22 3.87
CA VAL A 21 25.35 22.96 4.89
C VAL A 21 24.37 23.44 5.97
N SER A 22 24.75 23.25 7.24
CA SER A 22 24.00 23.72 8.41
C SER A 22 24.15 25.22 8.64
N GLY A 23 23.03 25.93 8.88
CA GLY A 23 22.99 27.31 9.38
C GLY A 23 22.27 27.38 10.74
N LYS A 24 22.86 28.10 11.69
CA LYS A 24 22.54 28.13 13.13
C LYS A 24 21.92 29.49 13.53
N CYS A 25 21.22 29.48 14.66
CA CYS A 25 21.01 30.57 15.65
C CYS A 25 19.89 31.62 15.47
N GLY A 26 19.12 31.81 16.56
CA GLY A 26 19.05 33.12 17.23
C GLY A 26 17.68 33.61 17.73
N GLY A 27 17.59 33.99 19.02
CA GLY A 27 16.58 34.90 19.60
C GLY A 27 15.69 34.26 20.68
N ARG A 28 15.98 34.32 21.99
CA ARG A 28 16.11 35.42 22.99
C ARG A 28 14.78 35.75 23.70
N VAL A 29 14.74 35.26 24.95
CA VAL A 29 14.06 35.67 26.19
C VAL A 29 13.38 37.05 26.20
N SER A 30 12.17 37.14 26.77
CA SER A 30 11.72 38.30 27.54
C SER A 30 10.72 37.91 28.63
N ASN A 31 10.96 38.50 29.79
CA ASN A 31 10.42 38.28 31.12
C ASN A 31 9.47 39.44 31.44
N CYS A 32 8.26 39.18 31.95
CA CYS A 32 7.43 40.21 32.60
C CYS A 32 6.87 39.66 33.90
N GLN A 33 7.45 40.13 35.00
CA GLN A 33 6.94 40.04 36.36
C GLN A 33 5.80 41.06 36.54
N HIS A 34 4.74 40.72 37.27
CA HIS A 34 3.97 41.64 38.12
C HIS A 34 3.28 40.85 39.25
N GLU A 35 3.40 41.38 40.47
CA GLU A 35 3.01 40.80 41.76
C GLU A 35 1.75 41.56 42.32
N PRO A 36 1.27 41.33 43.57
CA PRO A 36 0.08 40.54 43.87
C PRO A 36 -1.08 41.37 44.47
N SER A 37 -2.29 40.79 44.61
CA SER A 37 -3.25 41.22 45.65
C SER A 37 -4.22 40.12 46.07
N ARG A 38 -4.64 40.21 47.34
CA ARG A 38 -5.07 39.13 48.23
C ARG A 38 -6.59 38.89 48.22
N LEU A 39 -6.94 37.66 48.63
CA LEU A 39 -8.03 37.21 49.52
C LEU A 39 -9.05 36.23 48.90
N GLY A 40 -9.07 35.01 49.43
CA GLY A 40 -10.27 34.18 49.40
C GLY A 40 -10.08 32.68 49.57
N ARG A 41 -10.18 32.22 50.83
CA ARG A 41 -10.84 30.97 51.26
C ARG A 41 -10.21 29.60 50.90
N ASN A 42 -9.86 28.87 51.97
CA ASN A 42 -9.89 27.43 52.18
C ASN A 42 -10.15 26.54 50.95
N ALA A 43 -9.10 25.91 50.45
CA ALA A 43 -9.20 24.66 49.69
C ALA A 43 -8.13 23.68 50.21
N ARG A 44 -8.59 22.48 50.56
CA ARG A 44 -7.81 21.38 51.12
C ARG A 44 -6.66 21.04 50.17
N VAL A 45 -5.49 20.75 50.74
CA VAL A 45 -4.33 20.19 50.02
C VAL A 45 -4.71 18.80 49.52
N GLY A 46 -5.25 18.74 48.29
CA GLY A 46 -5.33 17.52 47.50
C GLY A 46 -3.94 17.22 46.96
N ARG A 47 -3.40 16.07 47.37
CA ARG A 47 -2.14 15.50 46.89
C ARG A 47 -2.17 15.47 45.35
N VAL A 48 -1.40 16.35 44.69
CA VAL A 48 -1.16 16.29 43.25
C VAL A 48 -0.42 14.97 43.00
N SER A 49 -1.15 13.98 42.46
CA SER A 49 -0.55 12.74 41.99
C SER A 49 0.41 13.07 40.86
N ALA A 50 1.64 12.56 40.99
CA ALA A 50 2.69 12.63 39.99
C ALA A 50 2.15 12.22 38.61
N THR A 51 2.51 12.98 37.58
CA THR A 51 2.27 12.66 36.19
C THR A 51 2.89 11.30 35.88
N ALA A 52 2.04 10.29 35.68
CA ALA A 52 2.47 8.99 35.20
C ALA A 52 3.12 9.18 33.81
N LYS A 53 4.39 8.78 33.71
CA LYS A 53 5.12 8.68 32.44
C LYS A 53 4.27 7.85 31.47
N PRO A 54 3.99 8.31 30.23
CA PRO A 54 3.18 7.54 29.31
C PRO A 54 3.83 6.17 29.11
N GLU A 55 3.06 5.11 29.38
CA GLU A 55 3.51 3.75 29.11
C GLU A 55 3.93 3.64 27.63
N PRO A 56 5.02 2.92 27.33
CA PRO A 56 5.49 2.79 25.97
C PRO A 56 4.41 2.13 25.12
N ASP A 57 3.83 2.91 24.21
CA ASP A 57 2.78 2.49 23.30
C ASP A 57 3.29 1.33 22.42
N SER A 58 2.90 0.12 22.83
CA SER A 58 3.30 -1.14 22.20
C SER A 58 2.78 -1.23 20.77
N THR A 59 1.63 -0.60 20.49
CA THR A 59 1.02 -0.55 19.16
C THR A 59 1.86 0.27 18.19
N ARG A 60 2.30 1.46 18.61
CA ARG A 60 3.20 2.33 17.83
C ARG A 60 4.56 1.70 17.55
N ARG A 61 5.11 0.95 18.52
CA ARG A 61 6.36 0.20 18.32
C ARG A 61 6.18 -0.97 17.35
N SER A 62 5.02 -1.63 17.40
CA SER A 62 4.66 -2.72 16.51
C SER A 62 4.58 -2.24 15.06
N GLU A 63 3.91 -1.11 14.82
CA GLU A 63 3.77 -0.53 13.48
C GLU A 63 5.09 -0.01 12.91
N LYS A 64 5.93 0.65 13.74
CA LYS A 64 7.29 1.04 13.32
C LYS A 64 8.13 -0.17 12.88
N SER A 65 7.98 -1.30 13.57
CA SER A 65 8.67 -2.54 13.21
C SER A 65 8.15 -3.10 11.89
N ARG A 66 6.83 -3.08 11.68
CA ARG A 66 6.19 -3.50 10.43
C ARG A 66 6.73 -2.69 9.25
N GLN A 67 6.73 -1.36 9.33
CA GLN A 67 7.25 -0.48 8.29
C GLN A 67 8.74 -0.71 8.01
N ALA A 68 9.56 -0.91 9.04
CA ALA A 68 10.98 -1.23 8.89
C ALA A 68 11.20 -2.56 8.14
N ILE A 69 10.37 -3.57 8.42
CA ILE A 69 10.41 -4.87 7.74
C ILE A 69 10.04 -4.72 6.26
N LEU A 70 8.98 -3.97 5.94
CA LEU A 70 8.58 -3.73 4.55
C LEU A 70 9.66 -2.95 3.78
N ALA A 71 10.26 -1.93 4.39
CA ALA A 71 11.36 -1.17 3.78
C ALA A 71 12.59 -2.05 3.52
N ALA A 72 13.03 -2.80 4.54
CA ALA A 72 14.15 -3.73 4.42
C ALA A 72 13.91 -4.79 3.34
N THR A 73 12.68 -5.29 3.23
CA THR A 73 12.30 -6.28 2.22
C THR A 73 12.49 -5.71 0.81
N ARG A 74 12.02 -4.47 0.56
CA ARG A 74 12.20 -3.80 -0.74
C ARG A 74 13.67 -3.57 -1.09
N GLU A 75 14.45 -3.03 -0.15
CA GLU A 75 15.88 -2.79 -0.34
C GLU A 75 16.63 -4.09 -0.69
N LEU A 76 16.32 -5.18 0.00
CA LEU A 76 16.95 -6.46 -0.28
C LEU A 76 16.53 -7.02 -1.65
N ILE A 77 15.28 -6.84 -2.06
CA ILE A 77 14.83 -7.25 -3.39
C ILE A 77 15.59 -6.49 -4.47
N SER A 78 15.76 -5.16 -4.33
CA SER A 78 16.48 -4.36 -5.32
C SER A 78 17.99 -4.65 -5.33
N GLU A 79 18.59 -4.99 -4.20
CA GLU A 79 20.03 -5.29 -4.10
C GLU A 79 20.39 -6.67 -4.66
N VAL A 80 19.66 -7.72 -4.27
CA VAL A 80 20.07 -9.11 -4.53
C VAL A 80 19.09 -9.90 -5.40
N GLY A 81 17.95 -9.31 -5.72
CA GLY A 81 16.87 -9.96 -6.45
C GLY A 81 16.08 -10.94 -5.58
N TYR A 82 14.81 -11.12 -5.93
CA TYR A 82 13.84 -11.94 -5.18
C TYR A 82 14.36 -13.30 -4.68
N ARG A 83 15.04 -14.06 -5.54
CA ARG A 83 15.48 -15.43 -5.22
C ARG A 83 16.46 -15.49 -4.06
N LYS A 84 17.28 -14.46 -3.89
CA LYS A 84 18.33 -14.42 -2.87
C LYS A 84 17.85 -13.81 -1.55
N VAL A 85 16.66 -13.20 -1.53
CA VAL A 85 16.07 -12.68 -0.30
C VAL A 85 15.58 -13.84 0.57
N SER A 86 15.90 -13.75 1.87
CA SER A 86 15.46 -14.67 2.92
C SER A 86 14.85 -13.91 4.10
N ILE A 87 14.03 -14.59 4.91
CA ILE A 87 13.47 -14.02 6.14
C ILE A 87 14.58 -13.60 7.10
N GLU A 88 15.67 -14.36 7.15
CA GLU A 88 16.88 -14.05 7.90
C GLU A 88 17.48 -12.71 7.49
N ALA A 89 17.64 -12.49 6.18
CA ALA A 89 18.21 -11.26 5.65
C ALA A 89 17.30 -10.06 5.94
N ILE A 90 15.99 -10.23 5.77
CA ILE A 90 14.99 -9.20 6.08
C ILE A 90 15.04 -8.84 7.57
N ALA A 91 15.05 -9.84 8.45
CA ALA A 91 15.11 -9.64 9.90
C ALA A 91 16.38 -8.89 10.32
N ALA A 92 17.53 -9.30 9.78
CA ALA A 92 18.81 -8.66 10.03
C ALA A 92 18.83 -7.20 9.58
N ARG A 93 18.32 -6.91 8.37
CA ARG A 93 18.27 -5.55 7.82
C ARG A 93 17.29 -4.64 8.56
N ALA A 94 16.11 -5.15 8.91
CA ALA A 94 15.10 -4.41 9.66
C ALA A 94 15.43 -4.26 11.15
N GLY A 95 16.46 -4.95 11.66
CA GLY A 95 16.84 -4.93 13.07
C GLY A 95 15.80 -5.60 13.98
N VAL A 96 15.11 -6.62 13.49
CA VAL A 96 14.06 -7.35 14.23
C VAL A 96 14.37 -8.85 14.31
N GLY A 97 13.71 -9.57 15.22
CA GLY A 97 13.76 -11.03 15.26
C GLY A 97 12.82 -11.68 14.23
N LYS A 98 13.14 -12.90 13.78
CA LYS A 98 12.29 -13.66 12.83
C LYS A 98 10.85 -13.85 13.32
N GLN A 99 10.66 -14.09 14.62
CA GLN A 99 9.33 -14.21 15.24
C GLN A 99 8.51 -12.92 15.09
N THR A 100 9.15 -11.75 15.05
CA THR A 100 8.45 -10.49 14.77
C THR A 100 7.91 -10.47 13.36
N ILE A 101 8.65 -10.98 12.37
CA ILE A 101 8.18 -11.09 10.98
C ILE A 101 7.04 -12.11 10.92
N TYR A 102 7.22 -13.31 11.44
CA TYR A 102 6.21 -14.37 11.40
C TYR A 102 4.90 -14.03 12.14
N ARG A 103 4.93 -13.09 13.09
CA ARG A 103 3.73 -12.57 13.75
C ARG A 103 2.81 -11.81 12.77
N TRP A 104 3.39 -11.16 11.77
CA TRP A 104 2.66 -10.36 10.78
C TRP A 104 2.47 -11.10 9.47
N TRP A 105 3.50 -11.84 9.03
CA TRP A 105 3.54 -12.52 7.74
C TRP A 105 3.91 -13.99 7.94
N PRO A 106 3.01 -14.93 7.66
CA PRO A 106 3.28 -16.36 7.85
C PRO A 106 4.35 -16.89 6.89
N SER A 107 4.69 -16.16 5.82
CA SER A 107 5.66 -16.59 4.82
C SER A 107 6.51 -15.45 4.24
N LYS A 108 7.59 -15.84 3.55
CA LYS A 108 8.42 -14.92 2.76
C LYS A 108 7.63 -14.27 1.62
N GLY A 109 6.72 -15.01 0.98
CA GLY A 109 5.86 -14.45 -0.06
C GLY A 109 4.99 -13.32 0.49
N ALA A 110 4.41 -13.50 1.66
CA ALA A 110 3.47 -12.55 2.26
C ALA A 110 4.13 -11.19 2.58
N VAL A 111 5.31 -11.21 3.22
CA VAL A 111 6.04 -9.96 3.53
C VAL A 111 6.52 -9.25 2.27
N ILE A 112 6.95 -10.01 1.26
CA ILE A 112 7.39 -9.44 -0.03
C ILE A 112 6.23 -8.76 -0.73
N PHE A 113 5.06 -9.40 -0.77
CA PHE A 113 3.88 -8.84 -1.39
C PHE A 113 3.41 -7.53 -0.74
N GLU A 114 3.31 -7.54 0.59
CA GLU A 114 3.00 -6.31 1.35
C GLU A 114 4.04 -5.22 1.12
N SER A 115 5.31 -5.59 0.92
CA SER A 115 6.37 -4.62 0.66
C SER A 115 6.19 -3.91 -0.69
N PHE A 116 5.66 -4.60 -1.71
CA PHE A 116 5.34 -4.02 -3.02
C PHE A 116 4.06 -3.17 -3.00
N LEU A 117 3.02 -3.63 -2.31
CA LEU A 117 1.78 -2.86 -2.17
C LEU A 117 1.99 -1.53 -1.44
N HIS A 118 2.75 -1.54 -0.35
CA HIS A 118 2.99 -0.33 0.43
C HIS A 118 3.77 0.72 -0.40
N LEU A 119 4.53 0.30 -1.43
CA LEU A 119 5.16 1.22 -2.39
C LEU A 119 4.09 1.95 -3.22
N SER A 120 3.11 1.21 -3.77
CA SER A 120 1.99 1.80 -4.52
C SER A 120 1.18 2.81 -3.69
N GLU A 121 1.03 2.57 -2.39
CA GLU A 121 0.35 3.50 -1.47
C GLU A 121 1.18 4.75 -1.11
N SER A 122 2.51 4.65 -1.11
CA SER A 122 3.41 5.72 -0.63
C SER A 122 3.68 6.81 -1.66
N ASP A 123 3.52 6.52 -2.96
CA ASP A 123 3.76 7.46 -4.05
C ASP A 123 2.60 8.47 -4.25
N GLY A 124 1.65 8.54 -3.29
CA GLY A 124 0.51 9.46 -3.31
C GLY A 124 -0.57 9.08 -4.33
N GLN A 125 -0.37 8.02 -5.10
CA GLN A 125 -1.32 7.40 -6.01
C GLN A 125 -1.68 6.03 -5.45
N GLY A 126 -2.48 6.01 -4.38
CA GLY A 126 -2.92 4.76 -3.78
C GLY A 126 -3.64 3.85 -4.78
N ILE A 127 -4.11 2.70 -4.29
CA ILE A 127 -4.82 1.64 -5.04
C ILE A 127 -6.23 2.11 -5.48
N SER A 128 -6.35 3.35 -5.95
CA SER A 128 -7.56 3.96 -6.45
C SER A 128 -7.47 4.03 -7.97
N LEU A 129 -8.57 3.74 -8.63
CA LEU A 129 -8.72 4.07 -10.04
C LEU A 129 -8.67 5.60 -10.21
N PRO A 130 -8.10 6.13 -11.30
CA PRO A 130 -8.22 7.54 -11.66
C PRO A 130 -9.68 7.96 -11.78
N ASP A 131 -9.98 9.23 -11.52
CA ASP A 131 -11.29 9.83 -11.76
C ASP A 131 -11.17 10.96 -12.77
N THR A 132 -11.01 10.59 -14.04
CA THR A 132 -10.89 11.58 -15.14
C THR A 132 -12.25 12.03 -15.70
N GLY A 133 -13.34 11.44 -15.20
CA GLY A 133 -14.69 11.61 -15.74
C GLY A 133 -15.01 10.66 -16.91
N ASP A 134 -14.11 9.77 -17.31
CA ASP A 134 -14.35 8.70 -18.28
C ASP A 134 -13.95 7.35 -17.70
N ILE A 135 -14.94 6.58 -17.22
CA ILE A 135 -14.67 5.28 -16.60
C ILE A 135 -14.00 4.28 -17.55
N GLU A 136 -14.24 4.37 -18.86
CA GLU A 136 -13.61 3.46 -19.82
C GLU A 136 -12.12 3.77 -19.94
N ALA A 137 -11.77 5.05 -20.08
CA ALA A 137 -10.38 5.47 -20.11
C ALA A 137 -9.65 5.13 -18.79
N ASP A 138 -10.30 5.38 -17.65
CA ASP A 138 -9.76 5.10 -16.32
C ASP A 138 -9.48 3.60 -16.13
N LEU A 139 -10.43 2.74 -16.52
CA LEU A 139 -10.25 1.28 -16.44
C LEU A 139 -9.19 0.78 -17.41
N LYS A 140 -9.17 1.25 -18.67
CA LYS A 140 -8.14 0.87 -19.65
C LYS A 140 -6.74 1.23 -19.16
N LEU A 141 -6.57 2.43 -18.60
CA LEU A 141 -5.28 2.87 -18.04
C LEU A 141 -4.79 1.91 -16.95
N VAL A 142 -5.64 1.58 -15.98
CA VAL A 142 -5.25 0.72 -14.86
C VAL A 142 -5.07 -0.74 -15.29
N MET A 143 -5.91 -1.26 -16.18
CA MET A 143 -5.80 -2.63 -16.66
C MET A 143 -4.54 -2.85 -17.51
N ARG A 144 -4.15 -1.87 -18.34
CA ARG A 144 -2.87 -1.93 -19.06
C ARG A 144 -1.67 -1.88 -18.10
N ALA A 145 -1.71 -1.00 -17.10
CA ALA A 145 -0.67 -0.95 -16.07
C ALA A 145 -0.55 -2.28 -15.30
N THR A 146 -1.69 -2.90 -14.95
CA THR A 146 -1.75 -4.22 -14.29
C THR A 146 -1.11 -5.31 -15.16
N VAL A 147 -1.43 -5.32 -16.46
CA VAL A 147 -0.84 -6.27 -17.41
C VAL A 147 0.67 -6.07 -17.55
N ALA A 148 1.14 -4.83 -17.63
CA ALA A 148 2.56 -4.49 -17.70
C ALA A 148 3.32 -4.92 -16.42
N GLU A 149 2.73 -4.69 -15.25
CA GLU A 149 3.29 -5.14 -13.96
C GLU A 149 3.42 -6.67 -13.91
N PHE A 150 2.42 -7.39 -14.38
CA PHE A 150 2.45 -8.85 -14.43
C PHE A 150 3.48 -9.41 -15.42
N ALA A 151 3.89 -8.61 -16.42
CA ALA A 151 4.95 -8.93 -17.36
C ALA A 151 6.36 -8.57 -16.83
N ASP A 152 6.46 -7.79 -15.75
CA ASP A 152 7.74 -7.43 -15.13
C ASP A 152 8.42 -8.65 -14.49
N ALA A 153 9.63 -8.97 -14.95
CA ALA A 153 10.40 -10.12 -14.47
C ALA A 153 10.72 -10.06 -12.96
N ASP A 154 10.81 -8.85 -12.40
CA ASP A 154 11.08 -8.63 -10.97
C ASP A 154 9.83 -8.83 -10.11
N PHE A 155 8.64 -8.62 -10.67
CA PHE A 155 7.35 -8.87 -10.03
C PHE A 155 6.89 -10.33 -10.19
N GLU A 156 7.08 -10.90 -11.38
CA GLU A 156 6.42 -12.12 -11.83
C GLU A 156 6.72 -13.34 -10.92
N LYS A 157 8.01 -13.62 -10.68
CA LYS A 157 8.44 -14.80 -9.91
C LYS A 157 8.00 -14.75 -8.43
N PRO A 158 8.21 -13.64 -7.69
CA PRO A 158 7.72 -13.49 -6.32
C PRO A 158 6.23 -13.78 -6.18
N VAL A 159 5.43 -13.17 -7.03
CA VAL A 159 3.98 -13.19 -6.87
C VAL A 159 3.42 -14.57 -7.21
N ARG A 160 4.03 -15.29 -8.17
CA ARG A 160 3.67 -16.70 -8.44
C ARG A 160 3.99 -17.64 -7.29
N ALA A 161 5.14 -17.44 -6.64
CA ALA A 161 5.52 -18.25 -5.48
C ALA A 161 4.53 -18.04 -4.32
N LEU A 162 4.19 -16.78 -4.01
CA LEU A 162 3.15 -16.48 -3.03
C LEU A 162 1.81 -17.10 -3.40
N ASN A 163 1.40 -17.02 -4.66
CA ASN A 163 0.15 -17.65 -5.12
C ASN A 163 0.11 -19.15 -4.84
N THR A 164 1.23 -19.83 -5.04
CA THR A 164 1.34 -21.25 -4.75
C THR A 164 1.16 -21.52 -3.26
N GLU A 165 1.72 -20.68 -2.39
CA GLU A 165 1.51 -20.79 -0.94
C GLU A 165 0.04 -20.53 -0.55
N ILE A 166 -0.56 -19.46 -1.08
CA ILE A 166 -1.98 -19.10 -0.83
C ILE A 166 -2.92 -20.25 -1.22
N ILE A 167 -2.71 -20.87 -2.39
CA ILE A 167 -3.57 -21.96 -2.87
C ILE A 167 -3.50 -23.19 -1.96
N ASN A 168 -2.34 -23.46 -1.35
CA ASN A 168 -2.11 -24.65 -0.53
C ASN A 168 -2.41 -24.44 0.97
N ASP A 169 -2.62 -23.21 1.41
CA ASP A 169 -2.84 -22.86 2.82
C ASP A 169 -4.12 -21.99 2.97
N PRO A 170 -5.25 -22.59 3.43
CA PRO A 170 -6.50 -21.86 3.63
C PRO A 170 -6.42 -20.73 4.66
N GLU A 171 -5.55 -20.83 5.66
CA GLU A 171 -5.38 -19.78 6.67
C GLU A 171 -4.67 -18.58 6.05
N LEU A 172 -3.60 -18.82 5.30
CA LEU A 172 -2.90 -17.80 4.52
C LEU A 172 -3.83 -17.15 3.48
N ALA A 173 -4.65 -17.93 2.78
CA ALA A 173 -5.65 -17.39 1.85
C ALA A 173 -6.62 -16.44 2.55
N ALA A 174 -7.12 -16.81 3.74
CA ALA A 174 -8.01 -15.95 4.51
C ALA A 174 -7.30 -14.70 5.05
N GLN A 175 -6.01 -14.77 5.37
CA GLN A 175 -5.22 -13.60 5.76
C GLN A 175 -5.00 -12.65 4.57
N TYR A 176 -4.60 -13.17 3.42
CA TYR A 176 -4.45 -12.43 2.16
C TYR A 176 -5.76 -11.73 1.76
N ASP A 177 -6.89 -12.44 1.84
CA ASP A 177 -8.21 -11.88 1.58
C ASP A 177 -8.50 -10.64 2.45
N ARG A 178 -8.32 -10.78 3.77
CA ARG A 178 -8.66 -9.73 4.74
C ARG A 178 -7.71 -8.54 4.69
N GLN A 179 -6.40 -8.79 4.62
CA GLN A 179 -5.40 -7.75 4.81
C GLN A 179 -5.09 -6.98 3.54
N LEU A 180 -5.50 -7.53 2.40
CA LEU A 180 -5.07 -7.01 1.12
C LEU A 180 -6.17 -6.99 0.08
N ARG A 181 -6.72 -8.15 -0.31
CA ARG A 181 -7.63 -8.22 -1.44
C ARG A 181 -8.83 -7.30 -1.19
N ARG A 182 -9.44 -7.41 -0.01
CA ARG A 182 -10.60 -6.59 0.37
C ARG A 182 -10.28 -5.09 0.44
N PRO A 183 -9.22 -4.61 1.13
CA PRO A 183 -8.83 -3.20 1.08
C PRO A 183 -8.59 -2.64 -0.32
N VAL A 184 -7.88 -3.40 -1.17
CA VAL A 184 -7.62 -3.06 -2.58
C VAL A 184 -8.93 -2.93 -3.36
N ASP A 185 -9.81 -3.93 -3.23
CA ASP A 185 -11.08 -3.95 -3.95
C ASP A 185 -12.00 -2.82 -3.48
N GLU A 186 -12.05 -2.51 -2.18
CA GLU A 186 -12.81 -1.36 -1.68
C GLU A 186 -12.30 -0.02 -2.23
N ALA A 187 -10.98 0.17 -2.33
CA ALA A 187 -10.40 1.37 -2.91
C ALA A 187 -10.75 1.53 -4.39
N LYS A 188 -10.75 0.43 -5.17
CA LYS A 188 -11.22 0.42 -6.56
C LYS A 188 -12.73 0.69 -6.66
N LYS A 189 -13.52 0.09 -5.78
CA LYS A 189 -14.99 0.26 -5.76
C LYS A 189 -15.40 1.70 -5.48
N GLU A 190 -14.59 2.49 -4.79
CA GLU A 190 -14.90 3.90 -4.57
C GLU A 190 -15.07 4.68 -5.89
N ARG A 191 -14.14 4.48 -6.84
CA ARG A 191 -14.29 5.07 -8.19
C ARG A 191 -15.47 4.51 -8.95
N LEU A 192 -15.76 3.20 -8.81
CA LEU A 192 -16.91 2.58 -9.48
C LEU A 192 -18.25 3.12 -8.93
N ARG A 193 -18.33 3.43 -7.63
CA ARG A 193 -19.49 4.11 -7.04
C ARG A 193 -19.66 5.53 -7.60
N SER A 194 -18.55 6.27 -7.80
CA SER A 194 -18.58 7.55 -8.52
C SER A 194 -19.11 7.38 -9.96
N ALA A 195 -18.69 6.32 -10.66
CA ALA A 195 -19.20 6.00 -12.00
C ALA A 195 -20.70 5.65 -12.01
N GLN A 196 -21.21 4.98 -10.97
CA GLN A 196 -22.64 4.73 -10.80
C GLN A 196 -23.42 6.03 -10.59
N ALA A 197 -22.92 6.92 -9.72
CA ALA A 197 -23.54 8.23 -9.47
C ALA A 197 -23.57 9.12 -10.73
N ALA A 198 -22.55 8.99 -11.59
CA ALA A 198 -22.47 9.68 -12.87
C ALA A 198 -23.26 9.00 -14.01
N GLY A 199 -23.92 7.87 -13.75
CA GLY A 199 -24.67 7.12 -14.77
C GLY A 199 -23.80 6.43 -15.82
N GLN A 200 -22.50 6.23 -15.56
CA GLN A 200 -21.58 5.53 -16.45
C GLN A 200 -21.61 4.01 -16.24
N VAL A 201 -22.05 3.58 -15.05
CA VAL A 201 -22.30 2.20 -14.63
C VAL A 201 -23.72 2.13 -14.08
N ARG A 202 -24.46 1.05 -14.33
CA ARG A 202 -25.82 0.87 -13.81
C ARG A 202 -25.85 0.91 -12.28
N ALA A 203 -26.90 1.51 -11.72
CA ALA A 203 -27.02 1.73 -10.28
C ALA A 203 -27.12 0.43 -9.45
N ASP A 204 -27.60 -0.66 -10.05
CA ASP A 204 -27.74 -1.98 -9.44
C ASP A 204 -26.57 -2.94 -9.78
N ALA A 205 -25.49 -2.43 -10.38
CA ALA A 205 -24.32 -3.23 -10.70
C ALA A 205 -23.71 -3.85 -9.43
N ASP A 206 -23.50 -5.15 -9.46
CA ASP A 206 -22.61 -5.83 -8.51
C ASP A 206 -21.16 -5.44 -8.84
N LEU A 207 -20.60 -4.54 -8.03
CA LEU A 207 -19.25 -4.02 -8.21
C LEU A 207 -18.18 -5.06 -7.88
N ASP A 208 -18.46 -6.01 -7.00
CA ASP A 208 -17.54 -7.11 -6.70
C ASP A 208 -17.43 -8.02 -7.93
N LEU A 209 -18.56 -8.36 -8.55
CA LEU A 209 -18.57 -9.12 -9.80
C LEU A 209 -17.92 -8.36 -10.96
N MET A 210 -18.13 -7.04 -11.05
CA MET A 210 -17.48 -6.21 -12.07
C MET A 210 -15.95 -6.25 -11.94
N LEU A 211 -15.43 -6.17 -10.72
CA LEU A 211 -13.98 -6.32 -10.47
C LEU A 211 -13.52 -7.74 -10.78
N GLU A 212 -14.27 -8.77 -10.41
CA GLU A 212 -13.93 -10.16 -10.72
C GLU A 212 -13.81 -10.38 -12.24
N MET A 213 -14.74 -9.86 -13.03
CA MET A 213 -14.71 -9.95 -14.49
C MET A 213 -13.50 -9.23 -15.13
N LEU A 214 -13.02 -8.15 -14.51
CA LEU A 214 -11.83 -7.43 -14.99
C LEU A 214 -10.54 -8.15 -14.64
N TYR A 215 -10.38 -8.54 -13.38
CA TYR A 215 -9.09 -9.00 -12.85
C TYR A 215 -8.90 -10.51 -12.91
N ALA A 216 -9.95 -11.33 -12.74
CA ALA A 216 -9.81 -12.78 -12.73
C ALA A 216 -9.28 -13.35 -14.06
N PRO A 217 -9.73 -12.90 -15.25
CA PRO A 217 -9.19 -13.40 -16.51
C PRO A 217 -7.71 -13.07 -16.70
N VAL A 218 -7.29 -11.84 -16.34
CA VAL A 218 -5.87 -11.43 -16.34
C VAL A 218 -5.05 -12.32 -15.42
N TYR A 219 -5.54 -12.54 -14.20
CA TYR A 219 -4.85 -13.33 -13.19
C TYR A 219 -4.72 -14.80 -13.58
N GLN A 220 -5.80 -15.41 -14.08
CA GLN A 220 -5.82 -16.80 -14.53
C GLN A 220 -4.89 -16.99 -15.73
N ARG A 221 -4.98 -16.09 -16.71
CA ARG A 221 -4.12 -16.10 -17.90
C ARG A 221 -2.66 -16.00 -17.53
N TRP A 222 -2.32 -15.06 -16.65
CA TRP A 222 -0.98 -14.89 -16.12
C TRP A 222 -0.54 -16.15 -15.37
N LEU A 223 -1.28 -16.61 -14.35
CA LEU A 223 -0.92 -17.77 -13.52
C LEU A 223 -0.63 -19.03 -14.34
N LEU A 224 -1.48 -19.34 -15.31
CA LEU A 224 -1.39 -20.56 -16.11
C LEU A 224 -0.59 -20.39 -17.41
N ARG A 225 -0.05 -19.19 -17.68
CA ARG A 225 0.86 -18.88 -18.81
C ARG A 225 0.29 -19.22 -20.19
N TYR A 226 -1.01 -19.00 -20.42
CA TYR A 226 -1.61 -19.23 -21.72
C TYR A 226 -1.98 -17.92 -22.42
N GLY A 227 -1.66 -17.79 -23.71
CA GLY A 227 -2.01 -16.61 -24.50
C GLY A 227 -1.23 -15.33 -24.11
N PRO A 228 -1.30 -14.29 -24.96
CA PRO A 228 -0.65 -13.02 -24.70
C PRO A 228 -1.36 -12.25 -23.57
N LEU A 229 -0.56 -11.58 -22.74
CA LEU A 229 -1.01 -10.61 -21.75
C LEU A 229 -0.48 -9.24 -22.19
N ASP A 230 -1.27 -8.54 -23.00
CA ASP A 230 -0.92 -7.28 -23.64
C ASP A 230 -2.06 -6.25 -23.50
N ASP A 231 -1.80 -5.02 -23.95
CA ASP A 231 -2.76 -3.91 -23.89
C ASP A 231 -4.05 -4.22 -24.65
N ALA A 232 -3.97 -4.97 -25.76
CA ALA A 232 -5.13 -5.35 -26.54
C ALA A 232 -6.06 -6.29 -25.76
N TYR A 233 -5.50 -7.22 -24.98
CA TYR A 233 -6.27 -8.07 -24.09
C TYR A 233 -6.88 -7.29 -22.93
N ALA A 234 -6.12 -6.37 -22.31
CA ALA A 234 -6.62 -5.49 -21.26
C ALA A 234 -7.82 -4.65 -21.75
N ASP A 235 -7.69 -4.02 -22.91
CA ASP A 235 -8.74 -3.20 -23.51
C ASP A 235 -10.00 -4.01 -23.82
N ALA A 236 -9.84 -5.21 -24.40
CA ALA A 236 -10.96 -6.07 -24.71
C ALA A 236 -11.74 -6.49 -23.45
N LEU A 237 -11.06 -6.76 -22.33
CA LEU A 237 -11.71 -7.08 -21.06
C LEU A 237 -12.49 -5.89 -20.50
N VAL A 238 -11.93 -4.69 -20.59
CA VAL A 238 -12.62 -3.47 -20.15
C VAL A 238 -13.88 -3.24 -20.98
N GLU A 239 -13.78 -3.34 -22.31
CA GLU A 239 -14.91 -3.15 -23.21
C GLU A 239 -16.02 -4.18 -22.98
N LEU A 240 -15.67 -5.46 -22.84
CA LEU A 240 -16.64 -6.52 -22.57
C LEU A 240 -17.32 -6.34 -21.21
N THR A 241 -16.56 -5.99 -20.18
CA THR A 241 -17.10 -5.70 -18.85
C THR A 241 -18.05 -4.50 -18.92
N LEU A 242 -17.62 -3.38 -19.49
CA LEU A 242 -18.48 -2.19 -19.56
C LEU A 242 -19.75 -2.42 -20.38
N ARG A 243 -19.72 -3.24 -21.44
CA ARG A 243 -20.95 -3.63 -22.14
C ARG A 243 -21.96 -4.36 -21.24
N ALA A 244 -21.47 -5.15 -20.27
CA ALA A 244 -22.33 -5.85 -19.31
C ALA A 244 -22.88 -4.94 -18.19
N PHE A 245 -22.14 -3.88 -17.83
CA PHE A 245 -22.44 -3.06 -16.65
C PHE A 245 -22.87 -1.61 -16.95
N ARG A 246 -22.83 -1.17 -18.20
CA ARG A 246 -23.42 0.12 -18.60
C ARG A 246 -24.95 0.11 -18.43
N PRO A 247 -25.57 1.29 -18.26
CA PRO A 247 -27.03 1.44 -18.23
C PRO A 247 -27.72 0.91 -19.49
#